data_AF-M2T6Z3-F1
#
_entry.id   AF-M2T6Z3-F1
#
_cell.length_a   1.000
_cell.length_b   1.000
_cell.length_c   1.000
_cell.angle_alpha   90.00
_cell.angle_beta   90.00
_cell.angle_gamma   90.00
#
_symmetry.space_group_name_H-M   'P 1'
#
loop_
_entity.id
_entity.type
_entity.pdbx_description
1 polymer ?
#
loop_
_entity_poly.entity_id
_entity_poly.type
_entity_poly.pdbx_seq_one_letter_code
_entity_poly.pdbx_strand_id
1 'polypeptide(L)'
;MGKHLDPAASKFSPSASRQNNAALQASSTSSYLDARVLNLEERHAGLQEDVIGLKELCHALSSTVDRLNKRDLPVHAGPFRTASDIEASLQNAKCFGIELERLKEEAHGSVNNSSDSTAKKSTPPHLRRNRVESSIGDSPKQSQAVIALIDSQAKQQLVPAPTPRPSPKITVRGESESWKPHHITTLAPLAGNIPCADVTFHPDFLANHLGGIPWSPGLRFVKGKGPCILKNRTYYQLDLENEPYLPQAPGMHGAKLTAFFNKAPEEEFGGLFDADSNSYENVPMFVLVNKRYVYYGNYSQTRWSDKLDHETMATKVPERVKNFWAEELASPTREEWVTEELKKHFFRRPEYSGRIFAAPDKETTVNSAEDAKLTEKMVRDVRKYVDELRQWDREASMKTAMIKKQSILDAFNASDMDETPALRLWWEYLECVDWKKDFYDLLVTLQKREGQKYA
;
A
#
# COMPACT_ATOMS: atom_id res chain seq x y z
N MET A 1 -53.72 18.46 -44.88
CA MET A 1 -54.51 19.71 -44.95
C MET A 1 -55.99 19.36 -44.99
N GLY A 2 -56.81 19.90 -44.09
CA GLY A 2 -58.27 19.95 -44.28
C GLY A 2 -59.17 19.56 -43.09
N LYS A 3 -59.32 20.50 -42.13
CA LYS A 3 -60.54 20.91 -41.38
C LYS A 3 -61.32 19.84 -40.56
N HIS A 4 -61.31 19.87 -39.22
CA HIS A 4 -61.97 20.78 -38.24
C HIS A 4 -63.48 20.53 -38.08
N LEU A 5 -63.93 20.13 -36.87
CA LEU A 5 -65.04 20.69 -36.06
C LEU A 5 -65.37 19.79 -34.85
N ASP A 6 -65.16 20.35 -33.66
CA ASP A 6 -65.82 20.01 -32.37
C ASP A 6 -67.30 20.43 -32.42
N PRO A 7 -68.24 19.87 -31.60
CA PRO A 7 -68.49 20.49 -30.28
C PRO A 7 -69.16 19.64 -29.16
N ALA A 8 -68.77 19.98 -27.93
CA ALA A 8 -69.60 20.34 -26.76
C ALA A 8 -70.37 19.31 -25.88
N ALA A 9 -70.30 19.64 -24.57
CA ALA A 9 -71.29 19.48 -23.48
C ALA A 9 -71.43 18.08 -22.84
N SER A 10 -71.55 17.88 -21.52
CA SER A 10 -71.75 18.79 -20.38
C SER A 10 -71.66 18.03 -19.04
N LYS A 11 -71.19 18.74 -18.00
CA LYS A 11 -71.70 18.81 -16.60
C LYS A 11 -71.85 17.52 -15.76
N PHE A 12 -71.13 17.45 -14.64
CA PHE A 12 -71.70 17.36 -13.28
C PHE A 12 -70.63 17.71 -12.21
N SER A 13 -70.95 18.65 -11.33
CA SER A 13 -70.24 19.04 -10.10
C SER A 13 -70.95 18.40 -8.86
N PRO A 14 -70.66 18.69 -7.57
CA PRO A 14 -69.41 19.10 -6.87
C PRO A 14 -69.17 18.32 -5.52
N SER A 15 -68.06 18.71 -4.85
CA SER A 15 -67.82 18.79 -3.39
C SER A 15 -67.55 17.53 -2.54
N ALA A 16 -66.32 17.45 -2.00
CA ALA A 16 -66.08 17.38 -0.55
C ALA A 16 -64.61 17.76 -0.22
N SER A 17 -64.48 18.68 0.73
CA SER A 17 -63.24 19.17 1.32
C SER A 17 -62.59 18.11 2.23
N ARG A 18 -61.26 18.01 2.18
CA ARG A 18 -60.46 17.53 3.32
C ARG A 18 -59.08 18.17 3.30
N GLN A 19 -58.93 19.18 4.16
CA GLN A 19 -57.63 19.58 4.70
C GLN A 19 -57.07 18.41 5.52
N ASN A 20 -55.78 18.12 5.38
CA ASN A 20 -54.82 18.10 6.50
C ASN A 20 -53.43 17.58 6.09
N ASN A 21 -52.42 18.31 6.58
CA ASN A 21 -51.05 17.88 6.92
C ASN A 21 -50.04 17.67 5.79
N ALA A 22 -49.44 18.79 5.35
CA ALA A 22 -48.09 18.81 4.80
C ALA A 22 -47.07 18.77 5.95
N ALA A 23 -46.57 17.58 6.28
CA ALA A 23 -45.38 17.42 7.11
C ALA A 23 -44.14 17.64 6.23
N LEU A 24 -43.39 18.69 6.52
CA LEU A 24 -42.07 18.99 5.95
C LEU A 24 -41.11 17.83 6.27
N GLN A 25 -40.77 17.02 5.27
CA GLN A 25 -39.59 16.15 5.32
C GLN A 25 -38.33 17.03 5.22
N ALA A 26 -37.82 17.45 6.38
CA ALA A 26 -36.44 17.93 6.48
C ALA A 26 -35.50 16.73 6.30
N SER A 27 -34.94 16.60 5.10
CA SER A 27 -34.00 15.53 4.77
C SER A 27 -32.70 15.69 5.57
N SER A 28 -32.24 14.56 6.10
CA SER A 28 -31.00 14.28 6.81
C SER A 28 -29.72 14.75 6.11
N THR A 29 -29.42 16.04 6.15
CA THR A 29 -28.11 16.61 5.75
C THR A 29 -27.15 16.79 6.94
N SER A 30 -27.61 16.59 8.18
CA SER A 30 -26.81 16.82 9.41
C SER A 30 -25.61 15.88 9.53
N SER A 31 -25.79 14.57 9.29
CA SER A 31 -24.77 13.57 9.64
C SER A 31 -23.47 13.70 8.83
N TYR A 32 -23.53 14.28 7.64
CA TYR A 32 -22.34 14.50 6.81
C TYR A 32 -21.51 15.69 7.30
N LEU A 33 -22.17 16.77 7.73
CA LEU A 33 -21.49 17.93 8.30
C LEU A 33 -20.85 17.57 9.64
N ASP A 34 -21.54 16.80 10.48
CA ASP A 34 -21.01 16.34 11.77
C ASP A 34 -19.76 15.46 11.58
N ALA A 35 -19.77 14.54 10.61
CA ALA A 35 -18.60 13.72 10.29
C ALA A 35 -17.42 14.55 9.73
N ARG A 36 -17.72 15.61 8.97
CA ARG A 36 -16.69 16.51 8.42
C ARG A 36 -16.07 17.39 9.51
N VAL A 37 -16.88 17.86 10.46
CA VAL A 37 -16.40 18.63 11.62
C VAL A 37 -15.50 17.75 12.49
N LEU A 38 -15.92 16.53 12.82
CA LEU A 38 -15.09 15.58 13.58
C LEU A 38 -13.74 15.28 12.91
N ASN A 39 -13.73 15.10 11.59
CA ASN A 39 -12.49 14.85 10.84
C ASN A 39 -11.54 16.07 10.84
N LEU A 40 -12.11 17.28 10.81
CA LEU A 40 -11.33 18.52 10.91
C LEU A 40 -10.78 18.73 12.31
N GLU A 41 -11.55 18.40 13.35
CA GLU A 41 -11.09 18.45 14.75
C GLU A 41 -9.95 17.46 15.01
N GLU A 42 -10.06 16.22 14.51
CA GLU A 42 -8.99 15.22 14.61
C GLU A 42 -7.71 15.67 13.90
N ARG A 43 -7.83 16.23 12.69
CA ARG A 43 -6.69 16.79 11.95
C ARG A 43 -6.06 18.00 12.65
N HIS A 44 -6.89 18.86 13.25
CA HIS A 44 -6.41 20.01 13.99
C HIS A 44 -5.67 19.59 15.26
N ALA A 45 -6.15 18.56 15.97
CA ALA A 45 -5.46 18.00 17.13
C ALA A 45 -4.08 17.42 16.75
N GLY A 46 -3.99 16.66 15.65
CA GLY A 46 -2.71 16.15 15.15
C GLY A 46 -1.74 17.27 14.77
N LEU A 47 -2.23 18.33 14.11
CA LEU A 47 -1.42 19.50 13.76
C LEU A 47 -0.89 20.23 15.01
N GLN A 48 -1.69 20.31 16.08
CA GLN A 48 -1.26 20.90 17.35
C GLN A 48 -0.16 20.08 18.02
N GLU A 49 -0.24 18.75 17.96
CA GLU A 49 0.80 17.85 18.48
C GLU A 49 2.12 18.03 17.71
N ASP A 50 2.05 18.11 16.37
CA ASP A 50 3.21 18.38 15.52
C ASP A 50 3.85 19.75 15.85
N VAL A 51 3.03 20.79 16.07
CA VAL A 51 3.52 22.12 16.47
C VAL A 51 4.19 22.08 17.84
N ILE A 52 3.69 21.29 18.79
CA ILE A 52 4.33 21.10 20.10
C ILE A 52 5.68 20.39 19.92
N GLY A 53 5.73 19.28 19.18
CA GLY A 53 6.97 18.55 18.92
C GLY A 53 8.03 19.42 18.23
N LEU A 54 7.60 20.27 17.29
CA LEU A 54 8.51 21.21 16.61
C LEU A 54 9.05 22.28 17.55
N LYS A 55 8.21 22.81 18.46
CA LYS A 55 8.67 23.75 19.50
C LYS A 55 9.69 23.11 20.44
N GLU A 56 9.47 21.87 20.86
CA GLU A 56 10.41 21.13 21.70
C GLU A 56 11.76 20.93 21.00
N LEU A 57 11.75 20.56 19.72
CA LEU A 57 12.96 20.45 18.90
C LEU A 57 13.67 21.79 18.75
N CYS A 58 12.95 22.89 18.50
CA CYS A 58 13.53 24.22 18.44
C CYS A 58 14.18 24.61 19.77
N HIS A 59 13.54 24.32 20.91
CA HIS A 59 14.11 24.59 22.23
C HIS A 59 15.35 23.73 22.51
N ALA A 60 15.32 22.44 22.16
CA ALA A 60 16.48 21.55 22.30
C ALA A 60 17.66 22.00 21.44
N LEU A 61 17.39 22.45 20.21
CA LEU A 61 18.40 23.01 19.31
C LEU A 61 18.97 24.31 19.87
N SER A 62 18.12 25.21 20.34
CA SER A 62 18.52 26.50 20.92
C SER A 62 19.40 26.29 22.16
N SER A 63 19.00 25.37 23.05
CA SER A 63 19.80 24.97 24.20
C SER A 63 21.16 24.40 23.80
N THR A 64 21.21 23.58 22.75
CA THR A 64 22.46 23.01 22.23
C THR A 64 23.38 24.09 21.67
N VAL A 65 22.84 25.06 20.92
CA VAL A 65 23.58 26.21 20.40
C VAL A 65 24.11 27.08 21.54
N ASP A 66 23.32 27.33 22.58
CA ASP A 66 23.76 28.10 23.75
C ASP A 66 24.90 27.39 24.51
N ARG A 67 24.85 26.06 24.65
CA ARG A 67 25.94 25.28 25.23
C ARG A 67 27.21 25.35 24.37
N LEU A 68 27.07 25.31 23.05
CA LEU A 68 28.20 25.47 22.12
C LEU A 68 28.82 26.87 22.24
N ASN A 69 27.99 27.92 22.32
CA ASN A 69 28.45 29.30 22.45
C ASN A 69 29.15 29.57 23.79
N LYS A 70 28.71 28.93 24.88
CA LYS A 70 29.32 29.07 26.22
C LYS A 70 30.66 28.35 26.39
N ARG A 71 31.14 27.62 25.36
CA ARG A 71 32.39 26.83 25.39
C ARG A 71 32.48 25.80 26.54
N ASP A 72 31.35 25.40 27.13
CA ASP A 72 31.29 24.48 28.28
C ASP A 72 31.27 22.98 27.89
N LEU A 73 31.50 22.65 26.61
CA LEU A 73 31.64 21.27 26.17
C LEU A 73 33.13 20.89 26.20
N PRO A 74 33.53 19.84 26.94
CA PRO A 74 34.89 19.31 26.86
C PRO A 74 35.12 18.86 25.42
N VAL A 75 36.01 19.57 24.72
CA VAL A 75 36.38 19.30 23.34
C VAL A 75 37.17 17.99 23.32
N HIS A 76 36.46 16.86 23.24
CA HIS A 76 37.09 15.64 22.79
C HIS A 76 37.20 15.74 21.27
N ALA A 77 38.36 16.19 20.81
CA ALA A 77 38.70 16.32 19.40
C ALA A 77 38.70 14.92 18.75
N GLY A 78 37.55 14.51 18.22
CA GLY A 78 37.49 13.49 17.18
C GLY A 78 38.15 14.02 15.90
N PRO A 79 38.82 13.18 15.09
CA PRO A 79 39.53 13.63 13.91
C PRO A 79 38.51 14.08 12.84
N PHE A 80 38.72 15.29 12.33
CA PHE A 80 38.05 15.88 11.15
C PHE A 80 36.60 16.37 11.32
N ARG A 81 36.45 17.60 11.83
CA ARG A 81 35.54 18.58 11.22
C ARG A 81 36.30 19.89 11.07
N THR A 82 36.36 20.41 9.85
CA THR A 82 37.07 21.67 9.58
C THR A 82 36.25 22.84 10.11
N ALA A 83 36.88 23.96 10.45
CA ALA A 83 36.16 25.16 10.90
C ALA A 83 35.08 25.62 9.89
N SER A 84 35.31 25.32 8.60
CA SER A 84 34.37 25.53 7.50
C SER A 84 33.06 24.74 7.63
N ASP A 85 33.09 23.52 8.17
CA ASP A 85 31.91 22.66 8.30
C ASP A 85 30.96 23.18 9.40
N ILE A 86 31.54 23.75 10.45
CA ILE A 86 30.79 24.34 11.57
C ILE A 86 30.12 25.64 11.10
N GLU A 87 30.82 26.46 10.33
CA GLU A 87 30.28 27.71 9.78
C GLU A 87 29.15 27.45 8.76
N ALA A 88 29.32 26.46 7.88
CA ALA A 88 28.27 26.02 6.96
C ALA A 88 27.03 25.50 7.71
N SER A 89 27.22 24.70 8.77
CA SER A 89 26.11 24.22 9.60
C SER A 89 25.38 25.35 10.33
N LEU A 90 26.10 26.39 10.77
CA LEU A 90 25.51 27.55 11.42
C LEU A 90 24.68 28.39 10.43
N GLN A 91 25.15 28.54 9.19
CA GLN A 91 24.40 29.25 8.14
C GLN A 91 23.13 28.48 7.74
N ASN A 92 23.20 27.16 7.60
CA ASN A 92 22.04 26.33 7.30
C ASN A 92 20.97 26.43 8.40
N ALA A 93 21.37 26.45 9.68
CA ALA A 93 20.45 26.63 10.79
C ALA A 93 19.75 28.01 10.77
N LYS A 94 20.48 29.07 10.38
CA LYS A 94 19.89 30.41 10.21
C LYS A 94 18.87 30.46 9.07
N CYS A 95 19.19 29.86 7.92
CA CYS A 95 18.26 29.77 6.79
C CYS A 95 16.98 29.01 7.15
N PHE A 96 17.11 27.89 7.88
CA PHE A 96 15.96 27.11 8.34
C PHE A 96 15.04 27.91 9.27
N GLY A 97 15.61 28.73 10.17
CA GLY A 97 14.82 29.61 11.05
C GLY A 97 13.98 30.65 10.29
N ILE A 98 14.53 31.23 9.21
CA ILE A 98 13.81 32.20 8.37
C ILE A 98 12.63 31.51 7.64
N GLU A 99 12.85 30.31 7.12
CA GLU A 99 11.82 29.56 6.40
C GLU A 99 10.68 29.09 7.32
N LEU A 100 11.00 28.78 8.58
CA LEU A 100 10.02 28.43 9.60
C LEU A 100 9.08 29.61 9.93
N GLU A 101 9.62 30.82 10.07
CA GLU A 101 8.80 32.02 10.31
C GLU A 101 7.93 32.36 9.08
N ARG A 102 8.44 32.17 7.86
CA ARG A 102 7.63 32.32 6.63
C ARG A 102 6.44 31.36 6.61
N LEU A 103 6.65 30.08 6.95
CA LEU A 103 5.59 29.07 7.02
C LEU A 103 4.55 29.39 8.11
N LYS A 104 4.99 29.93 9.24
CA LYS A 104 4.11 30.37 10.32
C LYS A 104 3.21 31.53 9.88
N GLU A 105 3.74 32.50 9.13
CA GLU A 105 2.94 33.58 8.53
C GLU A 105 1.95 33.06 7.48
N GLU A 106 2.36 32.11 6.64
CA GLU A 106 1.51 31.47 5.63
C GLU A 106 0.33 30.69 6.25
N ALA A 107 0.60 29.98 7.36
CA ALA A 107 -0.42 29.26 8.13
C ALA A 107 -1.44 30.21 8.80
N HIS A 108 -1.01 31.39 9.25
CA HIS A 108 -1.90 32.38 9.85
C HIS A 108 -2.63 33.25 8.80
N GLY A 109 -2.13 33.36 7.57
CA GLY A 109 -2.74 34.16 6.49
C GLY A 109 -3.88 33.49 5.72
N SER A 110 -4.03 32.16 5.80
CA SER A 110 -4.91 31.37 4.93
C SER A 110 -6.33 31.13 5.48
N VAL A 111 -6.97 32.14 6.09
CA VAL A 111 -8.36 32.02 6.62
C VAL A 111 -9.39 32.86 5.87
N ASN A 112 -8.99 33.69 4.90
CA ASN A 112 -9.93 34.49 4.11
C ASN A 112 -9.72 34.25 2.61
N ASN A 113 -10.38 33.24 2.02
CA ASN A 113 -10.90 33.30 0.65
C ASN A 113 -11.74 32.05 0.25
N SER A 114 -13.03 32.31 0.09
CA SER A 114 -13.98 31.84 -0.94
C SER A 114 -14.19 30.34 -1.28
N SER A 115 -15.38 29.87 -0.88
CA SER A 115 -16.50 29.30 -1.68
C SER A 115 -16.31 28.21 -2.75
N ASP A 116 -17.16 27.19 -2.59
CA ASP A 116 -17.88 26.38 -3.59
C ASP A 116 -17.10 25.51 -4.59
N SER A 117 -17.12 24.21 -4.32
CA SER A 117 -17.32 23.20 -5.37
C SER A 117 -17.96 21.93 -4.79
N THR A 118 -19.05 21.52 -5.43
CA THR A 118 -19.80 20.30 -5.19
C THR A 118 -19.16 19.17 -6.01
N ALA A 119 -18.53 18.20 -5.36
CA ALA A 119 -17.99 17.01 -6.04
C ALA A 119 -18.39 15.73 -5.27
N LYS A 120 -18.98 14.79 -6.00
CA LYS A 120 -19.31 13.44 -5.54
C LYS A 120 -18.03 12.60 -5.54
N LYS A 121 -17.57 12.17 -4.37
CA LYS A 121 -16.43 11.27 -4.21
C LYS A 121 -16.85 9.81 -4.44
N SER A 122 -16.27 9.14 -5.43
CA SER A 122 -16.23 7.68 -5.48
C SER A 122 -14.88 7.21 -4.98
N THR A 123 -14.85 6.63 -3.78
CA THR A 123 -13.68 5.97 -3.20
C THR A 123 -13.59 4.53 -3.73
N PRO A 124 -12.42 4.04 -4.16
CA PRO A 124 -12.23 2.65 -4.54
C PRO A 124 -12.56 1.71 -3.37
N PRO A 125 -13.11 0.50 -3.61
CA PRO A 125 -13.71 -0.29 -2.54
C PRO A 125 -12.72 -0.76 -1.45
N HIS A 126 -11.41 -0.86 -1.72
CA HIS A 126 -10.40 -1.39 -0.78
C HIS A 126 -9.98 -0.43 0.33
N LEU A 127 -10.43 0.82 0.27
CA LEU A 127 -10.23 1.82 1.33
C LEU A 127 -11.50 2.06 2.16
N ARG A 128 -12.58 1.30 1.94
CA ARG A 128 -13.73 1.28 2.86
C ARG A 128 -13.41 0.39 4.06
N ARG A 129 -12.98 1.04 5.14
CA ARG A 129 -12.79 0.43 6.47
C ARG A 129 -14.10 -0.19 6.96
N ASN A 130 -14.21 -1.52 6.94
CA ASN A 130 -15.35 -2.22 7.54
C ASN A 130 -15.14 -2.30 9.06
N ARG A 131 -16.03 -1.65 9.82
CA ARG A 131 -16.25 -1.90 11.24
C ARG A 131 -17.14 -3.14 11.35
N VAL A 132 -16.55 -4.29 11.69
CA VAL A 132 -17.32 -5.50 12.02
C VAL A 132 -17.64 -5.46 13.51
N GLU A 133 -18.92 -5.42 13.84
CA GLU A 133 -19.44 -5.68 15.17
C GLU A 133 -19.28 -7.17 15.49
N SER A 134 -18.52 -7.46 16.56
CA SER A 134 -18.34 -8.80 17.10
C SER A 134 -19.46 -9.08 18.10
N SER A 135 -20.37 -9.99 17.74
CA SER A 135 -21.32 -10.60 18.68
C SER A 135 -20.63 -11.69 19.51
N ILE A 136 -20.80 -11.56 20.82
CA ILE A 136 -20.33 -12.43 21.90
C ILE A 136 -20.86 -13.86 21.72
N GLY A 137 -19.98 -14.85 21.92
CA GLY A 137 -20.33 -16.26 22.09
C GLY A 137 -19.21 -17.02 22.80
N ASP A 138 -19.59 -17.70 23.87
CA ASP A 138 -18.77 -18.15 25.00
C ASP A 138 -17.60 -19.13 24.75
N SER A 139 -16.60 -19.01 25.63
CA SER A 139 -15.53 -19.98 25.98
C SER A 139 -16.12 -21.32 26.52
N PRO A 140 -15.36 -22.43 26.76
CA PRO A 140 -13.92 -22.49 27.13
C PRO A 140 -13.10 -23.72 26.68
N LYS A 141 -11.76 -23.62 26.72
CA LYS A 141 -10.89 -24.30 27.71
C LYS A 141 -9.40 -24.14 27.39
N GLN A 142 -8.72 -23.71 28.44
CA GLN A 142 -7.30 -23.50 28.60
C GLN A 142 -6.58 -24.85 28.74
N SER A 143 -5.48 -25.04 28.03
CA SER A 143 -4.49 -26.06 28.37
C SER A 143 -3.10 -25.44 28.19
N GLN A 144 -2.45 -25.24 29.33
CA GLN A 144 -1.03 -24.94 29.40
C GLN A 144 -0.25 -26.18 28.97
N ALA A 145 0.72 -26.02 28.08
CA ALA A 145 1.76 -27.01 27.87
C ALA A 145 3.13 -26.33 27.84
N VAL A 146 4.02 -26.91 28.63
CA VAL A 146 5.40 -26.55 28.89
C VAL A 146 6.25 -26.84 27.66
N ILE A 147 7.11 -25.91 27.26
CA ILE A 147 8.13 -26.13 26.21
C ILE A 147 9.19 -27.08 26.77
N ALA A 148 9.18 -28.33 26.31
CA ALA A 148 10.28 -29.26 26.49
C ALA A 148 11.11 -29.33 25.20
N LEU A 149 12.37 -28.93 25.32
CA LEU A 149 13.45 -29.09 24.35
C LEU A 149 13.80 -30.59 24.25
N ILE A 150 13.63 -31.24 23.09
CA ILE A 150 14.20 -32.56 22.84
C ILE A 150 14.90 -32.60 21.49
N ASP A 151 16.13 -33.10 21.60
CA ASP A 151 17.16 -33.31 20.61
C ASP A 151 16.89 -34.54 19.73
N SER A 152 17.60 -34.54 18.61
CA SER A 152 17.53 -35.45 17.48
C SER A 152 17.81 -36.92 17.83
N GLN A 153 17.13 -37.86 17.14
CA GLN A 153 17.74 -39.00 16.44
C GLN A 153 16.66 -39.92 15.85
N ALA A 154 16.56 -39.96 14.52
CA ALA A 154 15.83 -41.00 13.81
C ALA A 154 16.80 -41.79 12.91
N LYS A 155 16.91 -43.09 13.23
CA LYS A 155 17.67 -44.11 12.48
C LYS A 155 17.11 -44.27 11.07
N GLN A 156 18.02 -44.25 10.10
CA GLN A 156 17.78 -44.68 8.72
C GLN A 156 17.48 -46.18 8.67
N GLN A 157 16.43 -46.55 7.92
CA GLN A 157 16.18 -47.92 7.51
C GLN A 157 16.13 -47.95 5.98
N LEU A 158 17.16 -48.56 5.37
CA LEU A 158 17.31 -48.79 3.94
C LEU A 158 16.29 -49.82 3.45
N VAL A 159 15.61 -49.52 2.34
CA VAL A 159 14.77 -50.46 1.59
C VAL A 159 15.25 -50.47 0.12
N PRO A 160 15.25 -51.61 -0.60
CA PRO A 160 16.00 -51.78 -1.85
C PRO A 160 15.31 -51.15 -3.07
N ALA A 161 16.13 -50.77 -4.05
CA ALA A 161 15.74 -50.17 -5.32
C ALA A 161 14.90 -51.09 -6.22
N PRO A 162 13.84 -50.57 -6.88
CA PRO A 162 13.22 -51.24 -8.03
C PRO A 162 13.84 -50.79 -9.37
N THR A 163 14.04 -51.77 -10.23
CA THR A 163 14.59 -51.72 -11.60
C THR A 163 13.88 -50.76 -12.58
N PRO A 164 14.57 -50.29 -13.63
CA PRO A 164 14.09 -49.22 -14.51
C PRO A 164 13.04 -49.73 -15.51
N ARG A 165 11.92 -49.01 -15.61
CA ARG A 165 10.91 -49.21 -16.67
C ARG A 165 11.28 -48.43 -17.94
N PRO A 166 10.95 -48.95 -19.13
CA PRO A 166 11.35 -48.39 -20.41
C PRO A 166 10.64 -47.07 -20.71
N SER A 167 11.39 -46.13 -21.26
CA SER A 167 11.00 -44.77 -21.62
C SER A 167 9.77 -44.73 -22.54
N PRO A 168 8.69 -44.00 -22.19
CA PRO A 168 7.65 -43.69 -23.15
C PRO A 168 8.15 -42.62 -24.12
N LYS A 169 7.98 -42.92 -25.41
CA LYS A 169 8.21 -42.02 -26.54
C LYS A 169 7.57 -40.67 -26.25
N ILE A 170 8.38 -39.61 -26.34
CA ILE A 170 7.92 -38.22 -26.31
C ILE A 170 7.10 -37.99 -27.58
N THR A 171 5.79 -38.21 -27.46
CA THR A 171 4.81 -37.58 -28.34
C THR A 171 4.96 -36.07 -28.14
N VAL A 172 5.20 -35.34 -29.23
CA VAL A 172 5.18 -33.88 -29.27
C VAL A 172 3.85 -33.43 -28.67
N ARG A 173 3.92 -32.99 -27.40
CA ARG A 173 2.78 -32.49 -26.64
C ARG A 173 2.42 -31.15 -27.27
N GLY A 174 1.18 -31.03 -27.72
CA GLY A 174 0.63 -29.77 -28.21
C GLY A 174 0.93 -28.64 -27.24
N GLU A 175 1.16 -27.46 -27.80
CA GLU A 175 1.33 -26.18 -27.09
C GLU A 175 0.34 -26.14 -25.93
N SER A 176 0.84 -26.39 -24.72
CA SER A 176 -0.01 -26.39 -23.54
C SER A 176 -0.37 -24.94 -23.31
N GLU A 177 -1.62 -24.57 -23.57
CA GLU A 177 -2.16 -23.26 -23.21
C GLU A 177 -1.67 -22.91 -21.81
N SER A 178 -0.85 -21.87 -21.71
CA SER A 178 -0.30 -21.45 -20.42
C SER A 178 -1.49 -21.07 -19.54
N TRP A 179 -1.69 -21.81 -18.46
CA TRP A 179 -2.78 -21.57 -17.50
C TRP A 179 -2.79 -20.08 -17.10
N LYS A 180 -3.99 -19.49 -16.99
CA LYS A 180 -4.19 -18.11 -16.54
C LYS A 180 -5.21 -18.07 -15.40
N PRO A 181 -5.13 -17.10 -14.47
CA PRO A 181 -6.17 -16.88 -13.49
C PRO A 181 -7.53 -16.67 -14.16
N HIS A 182 -8.59 -17.22 -13.59
CA HIS A 182 -9.92 -17.21 -14.20
C HIS A 182 -10.38 -15.80 -14.61
N HIS A 183 -10.15 -14.80 -13.75
CA HIS A 183 -10.53 -13.42 -14.07
C HIS A 183 -9.92 -12.91 -15.39
N ILE A 184 -8.64 -13.20 -15.65
CA ILE A 184 -7.95 -12.78 -16.87
C ILE A 184 -8.59 -13.43 -18.11
N THR A 185 -9.10 -14.66 -17.99
CA THR A 185 -9.80 -15.35 -19.08
C THR A 185 -11.18 -14.78 -19.39
N THR A 186 -11.77 -14.01 -18.46
CA THR A 186 -13.08 -13.38 -18.63
C THR A 186 -13.04 -11.97 -19.22
N LEU A 187 -11.85 -11.36 -19.30
CA LEU A 187 -11.69 -10.02 -19.83
C LEU A 187 -11.80 -10.02 -21.36
N ALA A 188 -12.51 -9.02 -21.88
CA ALA A 188 -12.63 -8.84 -23.32
C ALA A 188 -11.29 -8.34 -23.90
N PRO A 189 -10.78 -8.95 -24.98
CA PRO A 189 -9.55 -8.49 -25.62
C PRO A 189 -9.60 -7.00 -25.97
N LEU A 190 -8.46 -6.32 -25.92
CA LEU A 190 -8.37 -4.92 -26.31
C LEU A 190 -8.86 -4.74 -27.76
N ALA A 191 -9.77 -3.79 -27.96
CA ALA A 191 -10.30 -3.48 -29.28
C ALA A 191 -9.29 -2.66 -30.12
N GLY A 192 -9.20 -2.99 -31.41
CA GLY A 192 -8.36 -2.26 -32.37
C GLY A 192 -7.07 -2.98 -32.74
N ASN A 193 -6.36 -2.42 -33.72
CA ASN A 193 -5.08 -2.96 -34.18
C ASN A 193 -3.94 -2.34 -33.39
N ILE A 194 -3.19 -3.18 -32.70
CA ILE A 194 -1.97 -2.76 -32.00
C ILE A 194 -0.83 -2.77 -33.02
N PRO A 195 -0.13 -1.62 -33.21
CA PRO A 195 1.03 -1.57 -34.08
C PRO A 195 2.09 -2.59 -33.65
N CYS A 196 2.77 -3.19 -34.63
CA CYS A 196 3.93 -4.02 -34.34
C CYS A 196 5.01 -3.14 -33.71
N ALA A 197 5.24 -3.30 -32.40
CA ALA A 197 6.17 -2.49 -31.64
C ALA A 197 7.58 -3.09 -31.73
N ASP A 198 8.26 -2.84 -32.84
CA ASP A 198 9.59 -3.44 -33.11
C ASP A 198 10.73 -2.79 -32.31
N VAL A 199 10.48 -1.64 -31.68
CA VAL A 199 11.51 -0.91 -30.93
C VAL A 199 11.54 -1.37 -29.49
N THR A 200 12.74 -1.73 -29.03
CA THR A 200 13.01 -2.10 -27.65
C THR A 200 13.87 -1.04 -26.96
N PHE A 201 13.62 -0.86 -25.67
CA PHE A 201 14.19 0.19 -24.83
C PHE A 201 15.24 -0.38 -23.90
N HIS A 202 16.40 0.26 -23.81
CA HIS A 202 17.43 -0.12 -22.85
C HIS A 202 16.95 0.22 -21.41
N PRO A 203 17.29 -0.58 -20.38
CA PRO A 203 16.95 -0.25 -18.99
C PRO A 203 17.33 1.17 -18.58
N ASP A 204 18.56 1.59 -18.90
CA ASP A 204 19.05 2.95 -18.61
C ASP A 204 18.30 4.04 -19.36
N PHE A 205 17.78 3.76 -20.56
CA PHE A 205 16.96 4.72 -21.29
C PHE A 205 15.69 5.04 -20.49
N LEU A 206 14.97 4.01 -20.01
CA LEU A 206 13.78 4.18 -19.19
C LEU A 206 14.11 4.87 -17.86
N ALA A 207 15.20 4.48 -17.20
CA ALA A 207 15.65 5.12 -15.97
C ALA A 207 15.97 6.61 -16.17
N ASN A 208 16.59 6.99 -17.29
CA ASN A 208 16.97 8.38 -17.55
C ASN A 208 15.77 9.26 -17.98
N HIS A 209 14.79 8.70 -18.71
CA HIS A 209 13.67 9.48 -19.27
C HIS A 209 12.41 9.45 -18.42
N LEU A 210 12.08 8.29 -17.85
CA LEU A 210 10.92 8.14 -16.98
C LEU A 210 11.30 8.35 -15.51
N GLY A 211 12.53 7.99 -15.13
CA GLY A 211 13.00 8.12 -13.75
C GLY A 211 12.26 7.18 -12.81
N GLY A 212 12.09 7.64 -11.57
CA GLY A 212 11.28 6.96 -10.57
C GLY A 212 12.03 5.89 -9.75
N ILE A 213 11.58 5.75 -8.52
CA ILE A 213 12.09 4.77 -7.56
C ILE A 213 11.21 3.51 -7.60
N PRO A 214 11.75 2.34 -7.25
CA PRO A 214 10.92 1.17 -6.98
C PRO A 214 9.93 1.51 -5.87
N TRP A 215 8.65 1.27 -6.11
CA TRP A 215 7.58 1.54 -5.15
C TRP A 215 7.01 0.26 -4.56
N SER A 216 6.68 -0.66 -5.46
CA SER A 216 6.32 -2.04 -5.15
C SER A 216 6.95 -2.93 -6.23
N PRO A 217 6.93 -4.26 -6.06
CA PRO A 217 7.56 -5.17 -7.01
C PRO A 217 7.10 -4.92 -8.44
N GLY A 218 8.04 -4.52 -9.30
CA GLY A 218 7.81 -4.18 -10.70
C GLY A 218 7.11 -2.83 -10.96
N LEU A 219 6.60 -2.12 -9.95
CA LEU A 219 5.99 -0.78 -10.11
C LEU A 219 6.99 0.30 -9.71
N ARG A 220 7.15 1.31 -10.58
CA ARG A 220 8.00 2.46 -10.33
C ARG A 220 7.18 3.72 -10.15
N PHE A 221 7.63 4.60 -9.25
CA PHE A 221 6.96 5.86 -8.92
C PHE A 221 7.88 7.08 -9.03
N VAL A 222 7.40 8.13 -9.67
CA VAL A 222 8.12 9.39 -9.91
C VAL A 222 7.71 10.46 -8.89
N LYS A 223 8.48 10.56 -7.80
CA LYS A 223 8.24 11.45 -6.64
C LYS A 223 8.40 12.95 -6.90
N GLY A 224 9.02 13.38 -8.01
CA GLY A 224 9.36 14.80 -8.22
C GLY A 224 8.15 15.69 -8.54
N LYS A 225 8.04 16.88 -7.90
CA LYS A 225 6.96 17.88 -8.15
C LYS A 225 6.96 18.51 -9.55
N GLY A 226 7.98 18.25 -10.36
CA GLY A 226 8.11 18.80 -11.71
C GLY A 226 7.14 18.19 -12.74
N PRO A 227 7.14 18.72 -13.97
CA PRO A 227 6.40 18.13 -15.08
C PRO A 227 6.83 16.67 -15.27
N CYS A 228 5.86 15.78 -15.44
CA CYS A 228 6.08 14.35 -15.63
C CYS A 228 5.40 13.91 -16.93
N ILE A 229 6.10 13.14 -17.76
CA ILE A 229 5.55 12.56 -18.98
C ILE A 229 4.44 11.55 -18.64
N LEU A 230 4.54 10.91 -17.47
CA LEU A 230 3.58 9.93 -16.97
C LEU A 230 2.48 10.65 -16.19
N LYS A 231 1.24 10.62 -16.70
CA LYS A 231 0.07 11.22 -16.04
C LYS A 231 -0.06 10.80 -14.58
N ASN A 232 0.06 9.50 -14.32
CA ASN A 232 -0.14 8.92 -12.99
C ASN A 232 1.20 8.73 -12.24
N ARG A 233 2.30 9.28 -12.79
CA ARG A 233 3.65 9.22 -12.22
C ARG A 233 4.16 7.81 -11.94
N THR A 234 3.51 6.80 -12.52
CA THR A 234 3.84 5.39 -12.35
C THR A 234 4.02 4.71 -13.68
N TYR A 235 4.83 3.65 -13.67
CA TYR A 235 4.98 2.72 -14.79
C TYR A 235 5.47 1.37 -14.27
N TYR A 236 5.14 0.30 -15.00
CA TYR A 236 5.62 -1.05 -14.68
C TYR A 236 6.89 -1.39 -15.45
N GLN A 237 7.86 -2.00 -14.78
CA GLN A 237 9.00 -2.70 -15.35
C GLN A 237 8.97 -4.14 -14.85
N LEU A 238 8.63 -5.08 -15.72
CA LEU A 238 8.38 -6.47 -15.36
C LEU A 238 9.32 -7.40 -16.14
N ASP A 239 9.59 -8.56 -15.57
CA ASP A 239 10.46 -9.59 -16.14
C ASP A 239 9.70 -10.91 -16.28
N LEU A 240 9.67 -11.46 -17.50
CA LEU A 240 9.01 -12.73 -17.81
C LEU A 240 9.65 -13.93 -17.10
N GLU A 241 10.92 -13.84 -16.72
CA GLU A 241 11.59 -14.93 -16.00
C GLU A 241 10.98 -15.15 -14.61
N ASN A 242 10.64 -14.03 -13.94
CA ASN A 242 10.12 -13.99 -12.58
C ASN A 242 8.59 -13.94 -12.53
N GLU A 243 7.95 -13.43 -13.59
CA GLU A 243 6.50 -13.26 -13.70
C GLU A 243 5.94 -14.10 -14.86
N PRO A 244 5.63 -15.39 -14.65
CA PRO A 244 5.23 -16.31 -15.71
C PRO A 244 3.81 -16.04 -16.27
N TYR A 245 3.05 -15.16 -15.63
CA TYR A 245 1.64 -14.89 -15.94
C TYR A 245 1.41 -13.53 -16.60
N LEU A 246 2.48 -12.82 -16.97
CA LEU A 246 2.39 -11.59 -17.73
C LEU A 246 1.67 -11.81 -19.07
N PRO A 247 1.15 -10.74 -19.69
CA PRO A 247 0.64 -10.82 -21.05
C PRO A 247 1.67 -11.46 -22.00
N GLN A 248 1.21 -12.36 -22.87
CA GLN A 248 2.07 -13.04 -23.84
C GLN A 248 2.51 -12.12 -24.99
N ALA A 249 1.71 -11.09 -25.28
CA ALA A 249 1.96 -10.12 -26.32
C ALA A 249 1.37 -8.75 -25.90
N PRO A 250 1.84 -7.64 -26.51
CA PRO A 250 1.25 -6.32 -26.31
C PRO A 250 -0.28 -6.35 -26.53
N GLY A 251 -1.02 -5.66 -25.65
CA GLY A 251 -2.49 -5.63 -25.70
C GLY A 251 -3.24 -6.75 -25.00
N MET A 252 -2.56 -7.84 -24.64
CA MET A 252 -3.22 -8.93 -23.94
C MET A 252 -3.31 -8.63 -22.44
N HIS A 253 -4.28 -9.24 -21.76
CA HIS A 253 -4.35 -9.19 -20.30
C HIS A 253 -3.42 -10.24 -19.67
N GLY A 254 -3.05 -10.00 -18.42
CA GLY A 254 -2.18 -10.89 -17.66
C GLY A 254 -2.30 -10.64 -16.16
N ALA A 255 -1.41 -11.26 -15.40
CA ALA A 255 -1.28 -11.01 -13.98
C ALA A 255 0.18 -11.11 -13.58
N LYS A 256 0.55 -10.46 -12.49
CA LYS A 256 1.81 -10.72 -11.80
C LYS A 256 1.55 -11.24 -10.39
N LEU A 257 2.57 -11.81 -9.78
CA LEU A 257 2.52 -12.29 -8.42
C LEU A 257 3.22 -11.28 -7.50
N THR A 258 2.71 -11.10 -6.28
CA THR A 258 3.43 -10.32 -5.26
C THR A 258 3.24 -10.94 -3.88
N ALA A 259 4.25 -10.85 -3.02
CA ALA A 259 4.12 -11.30 -1.63
C ALA A 259 3.32 -10.33 -0.76
N PHE A 260 3.53 -9.03 -0.97
CA PHE A 260 2.94 -7.95 -0.19
C PHE A 260 2.57 -6.76 -1.08
N PHE A 261 1.62 -5.95 -0.64
CA PHE A 261 1.27 -4.68 -1.26
C PHE A 261 1.83 -3.54 -0.41
N ASN A 262 2.54 -2.62 -1.06
CA ASN A 262 2.87 -1.35 -0.43
C ASN A 262 1.61 -0.44 -0.42
N LYS A 263 1.65 0.62 0.38
CA LYS A 263 0.63 1.68 0.35
C LYS A 263 0.53 2.29 -1.05
N ALA A 264 -0.62 2.84 -1.40
CA ALA A 264 -0.75 3.53 -2.67
C ALA A 264 0.11 4.82 -2.66
N PRO A 265 0.84 5.16 -3.73
CA PRO A 265 1.62 6.40 -3.83
C PRO A 265 0.85 7.67 -3.45
N GLU A 266 -0.45 7.75 -3.77
CA GLU A 266 -1.31 8.88 -3.43
C GLU A 266 -1.59 9.04 -1.93
N GLU A 267 -1.40 7.98 -1.11
CA GLU A 267 -1.52 8.09 0.34
C GLU A 267 -0.35 8.87 0.95
N GLU A 268 0.85 8.73 0.40
CA GLU A 268 2.05 9.45 0.86
C GLU A 268 2.26 10.77 0.09
N PHE A 269 1.88 10.79 -1.19
CA PHE A 269 2.17 11.90 -2.11
C PHE A 269 0.92 12.46 -2.79
N GLY A 270 -0.23 12.48 -2.12
CA GLY A 270 -1.51 12.92 -2.70
C GLY A 270 -1.48 14.29 -3.39
N GLY A 271 -0.60 15.20 -2.96
CA GLY A 271 -0.40 16.50 -3.63
C GLY A 271 0.29 16.45 -5.00
N LEU A 272 0.71 15.28 -5.48
CA LEU A 272 1.33 15.07 -6.80
C LEU A 272 0.37 14.54 -7.86
N PHE A 273 -0.83 14.12 -7.46
CA PHE A 273 -1.83 13.50 -8.32
C PHE A 273 -2.95 14.48 -8.64
N ASP A 274 -3.47 14.38 -9.85
CA ASP A 274 -4.73 15.05 -10.20
C ASP A 274 -5.88 14.44 -9.38
N ALA A 275 -6.93 15.22 -9.13
CA ALA A 275 -8.06 14.79 -8.29
C ALA A 275 -8.74 13.48 -8.75
N ASP A 276 -8.66 13.19 -10.05
CA ASP A 276 -9.24 12.00 -10.70
C ASP A 276 -8.17 11.00 -11.17
N SER A 277 -6.93 11.10 -10.69
CA SER A 277 -5.83 10.21 -11.07
C SER A 277 -5.56 9.19 -9.96
N ASN A 278 -5.35 7.94 -10.37
CA ASN A 278 -4.91 6.84 -9.51
C ASN A 278 -3.59 6.27 -10.08
N SER A 279 -2.65 5.95 -9.19
CA SER A 279 -1.35 5.35 -9.50
C SER A 279 -1.42 3.97 -10.18
N TYR A 280 -2.58 3.30 -10.16
CA TYR A 280 -2.82 1.97 -10.75
C TYR A 280 -3.74 1.97 -11.98
N GLU A 281 -4.19 3.13 -12.44
CA GLU A 281 -5.04 3.24 -13.63
C GLU A 281 -4.20 3.58 -14.87
N ASN A 282 -4.45 3.00 -16.03
CA ASN A 282 -3.87 3.41 -17.32
C ASN A 282 -2.33 3.60 -17.26
N VAL A 283 -1.64 2.68 -16.59
CA VAL A 283 -0.21 2.71 -16.26
C VAL A 283 0.61 2.09 -17.39
N PRO A 284 1.59 2.78 -17.99
CA PRO A 284 2.45 2.18 -19.01
C PRO A 284 3.21 0.97 -18.47
N MET A 285 3.25 -0.12 -19.24
CA MET A 285 3.94 -1.34 -18.87
C MET A 285 5.04 -1.70 -19.86
N PHE A 286 6.20 -2.01 -19.30
CA PHE A 286 7.38 -2.46 -20.02
C PHE A 286 7.78 -3.84 -19.54
N VAL A 287 7.95 -4.78 -20.48
CA VAL A 287 8.32 -6.16 -20.19
C VAL A 287 9.72 -6.44 -20.73
N LEU A 288 10.58 -7.02 -19.91
CA LEU A 288 11.95 -7.37 -20.26
C LEU A 288 11.96 -8.60 -21.17
N VAL A 289 12.51 -8.43 -22.38
CA VAL A 289 12.70 -9.48 -23.39
C VAL A 289 14.13 -9.38 -23.90
N ASN A 290 14.93 -10.44 -23.74
CA ASN A 290 16.33 -10.46 -24.17
C ASN A 290 17.14 -9.25 -23.65
N LYS A 291 16.99 -8.90 -22.37
CA LYS A 291 17.65 -7.76 -21.69
C LYS A 291 17.23 -6.37 -22.17
N ARG A 292 16.22 -6.25 -23.03
CA ARG A 292 15.63 -4.98 -23.45
C ARG A 292 14.15 -4.94 -23.14
N TYR A 293 13.65 -3.76 -22.80
CA TYR A 293 12.25 -3.58 -22.46
C TYR A 293 11.40 -3.34 -23.71
N VAL A 294 10.26 -4.00 -23.79
CA VAL A 294 9.26 -3.79 -24.84
C VAL A 294 8.04 -3.14 -24.20
N TYR A 295 7.46 -2.15 -24.88
CA TYR A 295 6.23 -1.51 -24.42
C TYR A 295 5.01 -2.36 -24.76
N TYR A 296 4.28 -2.80 -23.74
CA TYR A 296 3.16 -3.74 -23.88
C TYR A 296 1.78 -3.07 -23.91
N GLY A 297 1.74 -1.75 -23.74
CA GLY A 297 0.51 -0.96 -23.60
C GLY A 297 0.37 -0.35 -22.20
N ASN A 298 -0.83 0.14 -21.92
CA ASN A 298 -1.22 0.70 -20.64
C ASN A 298 -2.19 -0.24 -19.94
N TYR A 299 -1.97 -0.42 -18.64
CA TYR A 299 -2.67 -1.41 -17.84
C TYR A 299 -3.34 -0.75 -16.64
N SER A 300 -4.51 -1.26 -16.28
CA SER A 300 -5.22 -0.89 -15.07
C SER A 300 -5.41 -2.10 -14.17
N GLN A 301 -5.39 -1.86 -12.86
CA GLN A 301 -5.85 -2.83 -11.88
C GLN A 301 -7.32 -2.57 -11.54
N THR A 302 -8.23 -3.11 -12.35
CA THR A 302 -9.69 -2.89 -12.23
C THR A 302 -10.36 -3.77 -11.17
N ARG A 303 -9.65 -4.82 -10.71
CA ARG A 303 -10.11 -5.78 -9.71
C ARG A 303 -9.13 -5.86 -8.54
N TRP A 304 -9.68 -6.18 -7.38
CA TRP A 304 -8.91 -6.52 -6.19
C TRP A 304 -8.03 -7.74 -6.40
N SER A 305 -6.89 -7.72 -5.72
CA SER A 305 -5.95 -8.84 -5.69
C SER A 305 -6.51 -10.01 -4.90
N ASP A 306 -6.37 -11.22 -5.45
CA ASP A 306 -6.77 -12.46 -4.78
C ASP A 306 -5.53 -13.16 -4.20
N LYS A 307 -5.59 -13.53 -2.91
CA LYS A 307 -4.53 -14.32 -2.27
C LYS A 307 -4.54 -15.75 -2.81
N LEU A 308 -3.38 -16.31 -3.10
CA LEU A 308 -3.30 -17.72 -3.48
C LEU A 308 -3.66 -18.63 -2.31
N ASP A 309 -4.50 -19.61 -2.57
CA ASP A 309 -4.66 -20.76 -1.67
C ASP A 309 -3.43 -21.69 -1.74
N HIS A 310 -3.38 -22.66 -0.83
CA HIS A 310 -2.28 -23.61 -0.75
C HIS A 310 -2.12 -24.45 -2.04
N GLU A 311 -3.22 -24.91 -2.63
CA GLU A 311 -3.18 -25.75 -3.84
C GLU A 311 -2.67 -24.98 -5.05
N THR A 312 -3.13 -23.75 -5.24
CA THR A 312 -2.69 -22.87 -6.33
C THR A 312 -1.23 -22.48 -6.14
N MET A 313 -0.81 -22.16 -4.91
CA MET A 313 0.59 -21.90 -4.58
C MET A 313 1.49 -23.11 -4.90
N ALA A 314 1.02 -24.33 -4.63
CA ALA A 314 1.77 -25.56 -4.87
C ALA A 314 1.81 -25.96 -6.36
N THR A 315 0.68 -25.85 -7.07
CA THR A 315 0.51 -26.42 -8.42
C THR A 315 0.71 -25.42 -9.55
N LYS A 316 0.49 -24.12 -9.30
CA LYS A 316 0.56 -23.08 -10.33
C LYS A 316 1.78 -22.20 -10.19
N VAL A 317 2.31 -21.96 -8.99
CA VAL A 317 3.52 -21.12 -8.86
C VAL A 317 4.77 -21.95 -9.18
N PRO A 318 5.53 -21.64 -10.24
CA PRO A 318 6.73 -22.39 -10.57
C PRO A 318 7.80 -22.25 -9.48
N GLU A 319 8.60 -23.30 -9.29
CA GLU A 319 9.63 -23.32 -8.24
C GLU A 319 10.66 -22.18 -8.40
N ARG A 320 10.99 -21.79 -9.65
CA ARG A 320 11.86 -20.63 -9.90
C ARG A 320 11.30 -19.32 -9.34
N VAL A 321 9.98 -19.13 -9.40
CA VAL A 321 9.30 -17.93 -8.89
C VAL A 321 9.29 -17.94 -7.37
N LYS A 322 9.05 -19.09 -6.74
CA LYS A 322 9.18 -19.24 -5.28
C LYS A 322 10.60 -18.93 -4.82
N ASN A 323 11.61 -19.42 -5.54
CA ASN A 323 13.01 -19.15 -5.25
C ASN A 323 13.38 -17.67 -5.40
N PHE A 324 12.89 -17.01 -6.45
CA PHE A 324 13.04 -15.57 -6.66
C PHE A 324 12.46 -14.79 -5.47
N TRP A 325 11.19 -15.02 -5.12
CA TRP A 325 10.55 -14.33 -4.00
C TRP A 325 11.21 -14.64 -2.66
N ALA A 326 11.63 -15.88 -2.43
CA ALA A 326 12.34 -16.25 -1.21
C ALA A 326 13.69 -15.54 -1.07
N GLU A 327 14.35 -15.26 -2.18
CA GLU A 327 15.60 -14.49 -2.22
C GLU A 327 15.36 -13.00 -1.97
N GLU A 328 14.39 -12.41 -2.67
CA GLU A 328 14.00 -11.00 -2.48
C GLU A 328 13.55 -10.73 -1.03
N LEU A 329 12.69 -11.58 -0.47
CA LEU A 329 12.14 -11.41 0.89
C LEU A 329 13.18 -11.68 1.98
N ALA A 330 14.15 -12.57 1.74
CA ALA A 330 15.23 -12.82 2.69
C ALA A 330 16.41 -11.86 2.52
N SER A 331 16.40 -11.03 1.47
CA SER A 331 17.50 -10.10 1.20
C SER A 331 17.73 -9.15 2.38
N PRO A 332 18.99 -8.92 2.80
CA PRO A 332 19.30 -7.93 3.82
C PRO A 332 19.14 -6.49 3.31
N THR A 333 19.05 -6.29 1.99
CA THR A 333 18.86 -4.98 1.35
C THR A 333 17.43 -4.74 0.88
N ARG A 334 16.47 -5.60 1.29
CA ARG A 334 15.05 -5.39 1.01
C ARG A 334 14.56 -4.08 1.62
N GLU A 335 13.50 -3.53 1.06
CA GLU A 335 12.92 -2.28 1.54
C GLU A 335 12.35 -2.41 2.96
N GLU A 336 12.36 -1.29 3.69
CA GLU A 336 11.88 -1.22 5.07
C GLU A 336 10.40 -1.62 5.18
N TRP A 337 9.57 -1.19 4.23
CA TRP A 337 8.15 -1.54 4.21
C TRP A 337 7.93 -3.05 4.06
N VAL A 338 8.75 -3.74 3.26
CA VAL A 338 8.71 -5.21 3.11
C VAL A 338 9.09 -5.88 4.43
N THR A 339 10.10 -5.34 5.13
CA THR A 339 10.51 -5.82 6.45
C THR A 339 9.37 -5.71 7.46
N GLU A 340 8.65 -4.58 7.48
CA GLU A 340 7.50 -4.42 8.38
C GLU A 340 6.34 -5.36 8.02
N GLU A 341 6.09 -5.63 6.74
CA GLU A 341 5.08 -6.62 6.34
C GLU A 341 5.47 -8.06 6.71
N LEU A 342 6.73 -8.45 6.51
CA LEU A 342 7.25 -9.74 6.97
C LEU A 342 7.13 -9.89 8.49
N LYS A 343 7.47 -8.83 9.22
CA LYS A 343 7.36 -8.79 10.69
C LYS A 343 5.93 -9.00 11.15
N LYS A 344 4.98 -8.28 10.57
CA LYS A 344 3.54 -8.44 10.86
C LYS A 344 3.03 -9.83 10.51
N HIS A 345 3.53 -10.41 9.42
CA HIS A 345 3.10 -11.71 8.93
C HIS A 345 3.56 -12.87 9.83
N PHE A 346 4.86 -12.93 10.14
CA PHE A 346 5.45 -14.05 10.89
C PHE A 346 5.35 -13.90 12.41
N PHE A 347 5.29 -12.67 12.92
CA PHE A 347 5.31 -12.42 14.35
C PHE A 347 4.07 -11.65 14.77
N ARG A 348 3.03 -12.39 15.16
CA ARG A 348 1.75 -11.80 15.60
C ARG A 348 1.99 -10.78 16.70
N ARG A 349 1.53 -9.56 16.46
CA ARG A 349 1.55 -8.48 17.45
C ARG A 349 0.67 -8.88 18.63
N PRO A 350 1.14 -8.73 19.89
CA PRO A 350 0.33 -8.96 21.07
C PRO A 350 -0.97 -8.15 21.00
N GLU A 351 -2.08 -8.76 21.39
CA GLU A 351 -3.38 -8.09 21.51
C GLU A 351 -3.57 -7.59 22.93
N TYR A 352 -4.16 -6.40 23.07
CA TYR A 352 -4.47 -5.86 24.39
C TYR A 352 -5.56 -6.69 25.06
N SER A 353 -5.22 -7.34 26.17
CA SER A 353 -6.13 -8.14 27.00
C SER A 353 -6.41 -7.49 28.36
N GLY A 354 -5.92 -6.27 28.57
CA GLY A 354 -6.13 -5.53 29.81
C GLY A 354 -7.53 -4.94 29.93
N ARG A 355 -7.86 -4.41 31.10
CA ARG A 355 -9.20 -3.85 31.35
C ARG A 355 -9.36 -2.53 30.61
N ILE A 356 -10.54 -2.32 30.02
CA ILE A 356 -11.01 -1.03 29.52
C ILE A 356 -12.28 -0.72 30.31
N PHE A 357 -12.23 0.28 31.18
CA PHE A 357 -13.43 0.76 31.87
C PHE A 357 -14.05 1.86 31.03
N ALA A 358 -15.37 1.79 30.80
CA ALA A 358 -16.09 2.87 30.14
C ALA A 358 -15.99 4.13 30.99
N ALA A 359 -15.91 5.30 30.34
CA ALA A 359 -16.06 6.56 31.04
C ALA A 359 -17.43 6.55 31.76
N PRO A 360 -17.52 6.97 33.03
CA PRO A 360 -18.77 6.95 33.75
C PRO A 360 -19.80 7.86 33.07
N ASP A 361 -20.91 7.27 32.60
CA ASP A 361 -22.07 7.97 32.07
C ASP A 361 -22.82 8.64 33.24
N LYS A 362 -22.30 9.77 33.76
CA LYS A 362 -23.05 10.91 34.34
C LYS A 362 -22.21 11.79 35.26
N GLU A 363 -22.43 13.09 35.08
CA GLU A 363 -21.98 14.28 35.81
C GLU A 363 -22.41 14.36 37.30
N THR A 364 -22.83 13.27 37.93
CA THR A 364 -23.19 13.27 39.36
C THR A 364 -22.04 12.74 40.21
N THR A 365 -21.12 13.66 40.50
CA THR A 365 -20.53 13.87 41.83
C THR A 365 -20.49 12.65 42.76
N VAL A 366 -19.39 11.88 42.71
CA VAL A 366 -18.37 11.74 43.78
C VAL A 366 -17.10 11.19 43.12
N ASN A 367 -15.96 11.90 43.20
CA ASN A 367 -14.63 11.33 42.96
C ASN A 367 -14.39 10.22 44.01
N SER A 368 -14.90 9.01 43.75
CA SER A 368 -14.80 7.90 44.66
C SER A 368 -13.38 7.34 44.61
N ALA A 369 -12.83 6.96 45.78
CA ALA A 369 -11.56 6.24 45.86
C ALA A 369 -11.55 4.95 45.01
N GLU A 370 -12.72 4.44 44.63
CA GLU A 370 -12.88 3.28 43.76
C GLU A 370 -12.58 3.61 42.29
N ASP A 371 -12.98 4.78 41.79
CA ASP A 371 -12.69 5.23 40.42
C ASP A 371 -11.19 5.48 40.24
N ALA A 372 -10.54 6.04 41.27
CA ALA A 372 -9.09 6.18 41.31
C ALA A 372 -8.38 4.81 41.24
N LYS A 373 -8.88 3.80 41.97
CA LYS A 373 -8.35 2.42 41.94
C LYS A 373 -8.58 1.74 40.59
N LEU A 374 -9.72 1.97 39.94
CA LEU A 374 -10.03 1.42 38.62
C LEU A 374 -9.13 2.03 37.55
N THR A 375 -8.96 3.36 37.60
CA THR A 375 -8.04 4.09 36.72
C THR A 375 -6.60 3.63 36.92
N GLU A 376 -6.14 3.48 38.17
CA GLU A 376 -4.79 2.99 38.45
C GLU A 376 -4.54 1.58 37.88
N LYS A 377 -5.54 0.68 37.99
CA LYS A 377 -5.47 -0.67 37.41
C LYS A 377 -5.40 -0.61 35.88
N MET A 378 -6.24 0.22 35.25
CA MET A 378 -6.20 0.41 33.79
C MET A 378 -4.85 0.96 33.33
N VAL A 379 -4.31 1.97 34.03
CA VAL A 379 -2.97 2.52 33.72
C VAL A 379 -1.89 1.46 33.86
N ARG A 380 -1.99 0.58 34.86
CA ARG A 380 -1.04 -0.53 35.04
C ARG A 380 -1.14 -1.56 33.91
N ASP A 381 -2.35 -1.94 33.50
CA ASP A 381 -2.58 -2.87 32.40
C ASP A 381 -2.09 -2.29 31.07
N VAL A 382 -2.37 -1.01 30.79
CA VAL A 382 -1.87 -0.31 29.60
C VAL A 382 -0.35 -0.24 29.62
N ARG A 383 0.28 0.10 30.75
CA ARG A 383 1.75 0.13 30.87
C ARG A 383 2.35 -1.24 30.59
N LYS A 384 1.78 -2.30 31.18
CA LYS A 384 2.22 -3.68 30.93
C LYS A 384 2.15 -4.03 29.44
N TYR A 385 1.04 -3.70 28.78
CA TYR A 385 0.89 -3.94 27.35
C TYR A 385 1.86 -3.13 26.49
N VAL A 386 2.15 -1.87 26.85
CA VAL A 386 3.17 -1.06 26.18
C VAL A 386 4.55 -1.71 26.30
N ASP A 387 4.89 -2.28 27.47
CA ASP A 387 6.15 -3.00 27.66
C ASP A 387 6.18 -4.31 26.86
N GLU A 388 5.06 -5.06 26.81
CA GLU A 388 4.91 -6.24 25.95
C GLU A 388 5.09 -5.89 24.47
N LEU A 389 4.52 -4.77 24.00
CA LEU A 389 4.68 -4.28 22.64
C LEU A 389 6.14 -3.88 22.33
N ARG A 390 6.83 -3.22 23.25
CA ARG A 390 8.25 -2.87 23.10
C ARG A 390 9.13 -4.12 23.03
N GLN A 391 8.83 -5.14 23.84
CA GLN A 391 9.55 -6.40 23.80
C GLN A 391 9.30 -7.13 22.48
N TRP A 392 8.04 -7.25 22.07
CA TRP A 392 7.67 -7.83 20.79
C TRP A 392 8.36 -7.12 19.63
N ASP A 393 8.36 -5.79 19.61
CA ASP A 393 8.96 -5.01 18.52
C ASP A 393 10.45 -5.31 18.36
N ARG A 394 11.20 -5.38 19.48
CA ARG A 394 12.63 -5.74 19.49
C ARG A 394 12.87 -7.16 19.00
N GLU A 395 12.13 -8.13 19.54
CA GLU A 395 12.29 -9.54 19.18
C GLU A 395 11.88 -9.82 17.74
N ALA A 396 10.72 -9.29 17.32
CA ALA A 396 10.18 -9.48 15.99
C ALA A 396 11.09 -8.83 14.95
N SER A 397 11.60 -7.61 15.20
CA SER A 397 12.54 -6.96 14.30
C SER A 397 13.85 -7.74 14.17
N MET A 398 14.39 -8.23 15.29
CA MET A 398 15.59 -9.09 15.28
C MET A 398 15.37 -10.39 14.50
N LYS A 399 14.26 -11.09 14.77
CA LYS A 399 13.93 -12.35 14.07
C LYS A 399 13.67 -12.12 12.58
N THR A 400 12.98 -11.03 12.23
CA THR A 400 12.71 -10.64 10.83
C THR A 400 14.00 -10.35 10.08
N ALA A 401 14.97 -9.66 10.71
CA ALA A 401 16.29 -9.42 10.11
C ALA A 401 17.10 -10.72 9.87
N MET A 402 16.81 -11.78 10.62
CA MET A 402 17.48 -13.09 10.49
C MET A 402 16.70 -14.11 9.64
N ILE A 403 15.60 -13.72 9.01
CA ILE A 403 14.85 -14.61 8.11
C ILE A 403 15.76 -15.05 6.96
N LYS A 404 15.82 -16.35 6.73
CA LYS A 404 16.61 -16.97 5.65
C LYS A 404 15.72 -17.33 4.49
N LYS A 405 16.31 -17.43 3.29
CA LYS A 405 15.64 -17.92 2.07
C LYS A 405 14.89 -19.23 2.30
N GLN A 406 15.52 -20.19 2.99
CA GLN A 406 14.89 -21.48 3.28
C GLN A 406 13.62 -21.33 4.13
N SER A 407 13.63 -20.46 5.14
CA SER A 407 12.44 -20.21 5.97
C SER A 407 11.25 -19.67 5.16
N ILE A 408 11.53 -18.84 4.14
CA ILE A 408 10.49 -18.36 3.22
C ILE A 408 9.99 -19.47 2.29
N LEU A 409 10.89 -20.30 1.75
CA LEU A 409 10.52 -21.47 0.94
C LEU A 409 9.67 -22.46 1.73
N ASP A 410 10.03 -22.72 2.97
CA ASP A 410 9.26 -23.58 3.87
C ASP A 410 7.88 -22.98 4.13
N ALA A 411 7.80 -21.67 4.40
CA ALA A 411 6.52 -20.97 4.58
C ALA A 411 5.61 -21.00 3.35
N PHE A 412 6.18 -20.96 2.13
CA PHE A 412 5.41 -21.13 0.89
C PHE A 412 4.79 -22.52 0.75
N ASN A 413 5.42 -23.54 1.34
CA ASN A 413 4.98 -24.94 1.28
C ASN A 413 4.19 -25.37 2.53
N ALA A 414 4.23 -24.60 3.62
CA ALA A 414 3.51 -24.86 4.85
C ALA A 414 1.99 -24.86 4.65
N SER A 415 1.29 -25.73 5.38
CA SER A 415 -0.17 -25.73 5.47
C SER A 415 -0.67 -24.52 6.26
N ASP A 416 -1.89 -24.07 5.99
CA ASP A 416 -2.49 -22.93 6.70
C ASP A 416 -2.72 -23.22 8.20
N MET A 417 -2.71 -24.50 8.59
CA MET A 417 -2.87 -24.97 9.98
C MET A 417 -1.54 -25.30 10.67
N ASP A 418 -0.40 -25.13 9.99
CA ASP A 418 0.90 -25.41 10.59
C ASP A 418 1.27 -24.35 11.64
N GLU A 419 2.15 -24.72 12.56
CA GLU A 419 2.64 -23.83 13.62
C GLU A 419 3.42 -22.62 13.04
N THR A 420 4.12 -22.82 11.92
CA THR A 420 4.79 -21.73 11.22
C THR A 420 3.79 -21.07 10.26
N PRO A 421 3.59 -19.74 10.33
CA PRO A 421 2.67 -19.03 9.45
C PRO A 421 2.97 -19.29 7.98
N ALA A 422 1.96 -19.74 7.26
CA ALA A 422 2.05 -19.99 5.83
C ALA A 422 2.07 -18.67 5.04
N LEU A 423 3.07 -18.52 4.17
CA LEU A 423 3.18 -17.39 3.27
C LEU A 423 2.53 -17.75 1.93
N ARG A 424 1.76 -16.82 1.37
CA ARG A 424 1.14 -16.96 0.04
C ARG A 424 1.35 -15.69 -0.74
N LEU A 425 1.54 -15.86 -2.05
CA LEU A 425 1.55 -14.74 -2.99
C LEU A 425 0.11 -14.29 -3.27
N TRP A 426 0.00 -13.14 -3.92
CA TRP A 426 -1.24 -12.53 -4.36
C TRP A 426 -1.20 -12.33 -5.86
N TRP A 427 -2.35 -12.48 -6.51
CA TRP A 427 -2.53 -12.03 -7.88
C TRP A 427 -2.68 -10.51 -7.94
N GLU A 428 -1.85 -9.85 -8.74
CA GLU A 428 -2.11 -8.49 -9.19
C GLU A 428 -2.55 -8.55 -10.65
N TYR A 429 -3.84 -8.28 -10.90
CA TYR A 429 -4.45 -8.40 -12.22
C TYR A 429 -4.10 -7.19 -13.10
N LEU A 430 -3.62 -7.48 -14.29
CA LEU A 430 -3.17 -6.50 -15.27
C LEU A 430 -4.11 -6.53 -16.48
N GLU A 431 -5.10 -5.66 -16.48
CA GLU A 431 -6.00 -5.46 -17.61
C GLU A 431 -5.40 -4.43 -18.58
N CYS A 432 -5.05 -4.84 -19.80
CA CYS A 432 -4.70 -3.88 -20.85
C CYS A 432 -5.93 -3.05 -21.22
N VAL A 433 -5.87 -1.74 -20.98
CA VAL A 433 -6.97 -0.80 -21.24
C VAL A 433 -6.74 0.06 -22.48
N ASP A 434 -5.48 0.20 -22.90
CA ASP A 434 -5.10 1.05 -24.01
C ASP A 434 -3.70 0.68 -24.54
N TRP A 435 -3.41 1.02 -25.79
CA TRP A 435 -2.07 1.02 -26.35
C TRP A 435 -1.77 2.41 -26.92
N LYS A 436 -1.05 3.23 -26.15
CA LYS A 436 -0.88 4.66 -26.46
C LYS A 436 0.21 4.88 -27.48
N LYS A 437 -0.18 4.93 -28.75
CA LYS A 437 0.73 5.17 -29.88
C LYS A 437 1.56 6.44 -29.71
N ASP A 438 0.94 7.55 -29.31
CA ASP A 438 1.66 8.84 -29.18
C ASP A 438 2.73 8.79 -28.08
N PHE A 439 2.46 8.08 -26.97
CA PHE A 439 3.44 7.86 -25.91
C PHE A 439 4.59 6.97 -26.39
N TYR A 440 4.28 5.88 -27.10
CA TYR A 440 5.30 5.02 -27.70
C TYR A 440 6.17 5.78 -28.71
N ASP A 441 5.57 6.52 -29.64
CA ASP A 441 6.28 7.28 -30.67
C ASP A 441 7.18 8.37 -30.06
N LEU A 442 6.73 9.01 -28.97
CA LEU A 442 7.55 9.93 -28.19
C LEU A 442 8.82 9.22 -27.68
N LEU A 443 8.69 8.04 -27.05
CA LEU A 443 9.83 7.28 -26.54
C LEU A 443 10.77 6.82 -27.67
N VAL A 444 10.21 6.36 -28.79
CA VAL A 444 11.00 5.98 -29.97
C VAL A 444 11.79 7.18 -30.50
N THR A 445 11.17 8.36 -30.55
CA THR A 445 11.82 9.60 -31.00
C THR A 445 12.93 10.03 -30.05
N LEU A 446 12.69 9.96 -28.74
CA LEU A 446 13.70 10.27 -27.72
C LEU A 446 14.91 9.32 -27.82
N GLN A 447 14.66 8.01 -27.93
CA GLN A 447 15.74 7.03 -28.09
C GLN A 447 16.54 7.25 -29.38
N LYS A 448 15.87 7.53 -30.50
CA LYS A 448 16.54 7.84 -31.78
C LYS A 448 17.43 9.08 -31.68
N ARG A 449 16.99 10.12 -30.95
CA ARG A 449 17.76 11.35 -30.75
C ARG A 449 19.06 11.12 -29.98
N GLU A 450 19.07 10.17 -29.06
CA GLU A 450 20.25 9.81 -28.28
C GLU A 450 21.19 8.83 -28.99
N GLY A 451 20.84 8.37 -30.19
CA GLY A 451 21.70 7.61 -31.09
C GLY A 451 22.20 6.30 -30.50
N GLN A 452 23.50 6.03 -30.65
CA GLN A 452 24.16 4.78 -30.23
C GLN A 452 24.30 4.59 -28.72
N LYS A 453 23.94 5.58 -27.89
CA LYS A 453 24.14 5.51 -26.43
C LYS A 453 23.47 4.29 -25.79
N TYR A 454 22.41 3.79 -26.42
CA TYR A 454 21.61 2.64 -25.95
C TYR A 454 21.41 1.56 -27.04
N ALA A 455 22.28 1.57 -28.07
CA ALA A 455 22.23 0.59 -29.16
C ALA A 455 22.51 -0.84 -28.67
#